data_AF-A0A401FUB7-F1
#
_entry.id   AF-A0A401FUB7-F1
#
_cell.length_a   1.000
_cell.length_b   1.000
_cell.length_c   1.000
_cell.angle_alpha   90.00
_cell.angle_beta   90.00
_cell.angle_gamma   90.00
#
_symmetry.space_group_name_H-M   'P 1'
#
loop_
_entity.id
_entity.type
_entity.pdbx_description
1 polymer ?
#
loop_
_entity_poly.entity_id
_entity_poly.type
_entity_poly.pdbx_seq_one_letter_code
_entity_poly.pdbx_strand_id
1 'polypeptide(L)'
;MSDRISQWIEDGAHCISMWLDSGVMHPGETAKAALAEWLIQAGDAGWTDMAELGRELLDEKPDPARKADLLLRLCIGFEALRAQYERMSVIGKYRRGAAE
;
A
#
# COMPACT_ATOMS: atom_id res chain seq x y z
N MET A 1 -9.98 7.34 15.32
CA MET A 1 -8.80 7.60 14.45
C MET A 1 -8.00 6.33 14.18
N SER A 2 -7.84 5.42 15.16
CA SER A 2 -7.16 4.11 14.98
C SER A 2 -7.80 3.18 13.93
N ASP A 3 -9.13 3.20 13.80
CA ASP A 3 -9.83 2.28 12.88
C ASP A 3 -9.67 2.68 11.40
N ARG A 4 -9.52 3.98 11.10
CA ARG A 4 -9.34 4.45 9.71
C ARG A 4 -7.98 4.08 9.13
N ILE A 5 -6.91 4.12 9.93
CA ILE A 5 -5.56 3.75 9.44
C ILE A 5 -5.47 2.25 9.20
N SER A 6 -6.06 1.44 10.09
CA SER A 6 -6.08 -0.01 9.93
C SER A 6 -6.84 -0.40 8.66
N GLN A 7 -8.01 0.21 8.44
CA GLN A 7 -8.79 0.03 7.21
C GLN A 7 -7.99 0.44 5.96
N TRP A 8 -7.28 1.57 5.98
CA TRP A 8 -6.47 2.01 4.84
C TRP A 8 -5.32 1.06 4.50
N ILE A 9 -4.71 0.44 5.52
CA ILE A 9 -3.70 -0.59 5.29
C ILE A 9 -4.35 -1.83 4.67
N GLU A 10 -5.51 -2.27 5.17
CA GLU A 10 -6.25 -3.39 4.58
C GLU A 10 -6.66 -3.13 3.12
N ASP A 11 -7.16 -1.94 2.83
CA ASP A 11 -7.53 -1.52 1.47
C ASP A 11 -6.30 -1.53 0.54
N GLY A 12 -5.14 -1.10 1.04
CA GLY A 12 -3.88 -1.13 0.29
C GLY A 12 -3.42 -2.54 -0.03
N ALA A 13 -3.49 -3.44 0.96
CA ALA A 13 -3.18 -4.86 0.77
C ALA A 13 -4.10 -5.49 -0.29
N HIS A 14 -5.40 -5.15 -0.24
CA HIS A 14 -6.38 -5.63 -1.20
C HIS A 14 -6.05 -5.15 -2.63
N CYS A 15 -5.74 -3.87 -2.81
CA CYS A 15 -5.37 -3.30 -4.11
C CYS A 15 -4.11 -3.97 -4.70
N ILE A 16 -3.08 -4.17 -3.89
CA ILE A 16 -1.83 -4.84 -4.32
C ILE A 16 -2.11 -6.31 -4.69
N SER A 17 -2.90 -7.02 -3.89
CA SER A 17 -3.29 -8.41 -4.19
C SER A 17 -4.04 -8.50 -5.52
N MET A 18 -5.04 -7.64 -5.74
CA MET A 18 -5.78 -7.59 -6.99
C MET A 18 -4.88 -7.36 -8.21
N TRP A 19 -3.87 -6.49 -8.08
CA TRP A 19 -2.90 -6.26 -9.15
C TRP A 19 -2.11 -7.53 -9.46
N LEU A 20 -1.56 -8.17 -8.43
CA LEU A 20 -0.78 -9.41 -8.55
C LEU A 20 -1.60 -10.54 -9.20
N ASP A 21 -2.85 -10.71 -8.79
CA ASP A 21 -3.78 -11.71 -9.32
C ASP A 21 -4.16 -11.43 -10.78
N SER A 22 -4.27 -10.16 -11.16
CA SER A 22 -4.60 -9.75 -12.53
C SER A 22 -3.42 -9.81 -13.51
N GLY A 23 -2.20 -9.91 -13.00
CA GLY A 23 -0.96 -10.01 -13.78
C GLY A 23 -0.17 -8.70 -13.84
N VAL A 24 1.13 -8.79 -13.57
CA VAL A 24 2.05 -7.63 -13.44
C VAL A 24 2.14 -6.76 -14.70
N MET A 25 2.15 -7.39 -15.87
CA MET A 25 2.37 -6.68 -17.15
C MET A 25 1.12 -6.02 -17.70
N HIS A 26 -0.02 -6.69 -17.50
CA HIS A 26 -1.31 -6.31 -18.05
C HIS A 26 -2.36 -6.43 -16.93
N PRO A 27 -2.24 -5.61 -15.88
CA PRO A 27 -3.21 -5.65 -14.80
C PRO A 27 -4.59 -5.30 -15.36
N GLY A 28 -5.63 -5.91 -14.80
CA GLY A 28 -6.99 -5.57 -15.19
C GLY A 28 -7.29 -4.10 -14.90
N GLU A 29 -8.12 -3.46 -15.73
CA GLU A 29 -8.49 -2.04 -15.56
C GLU A 29 -9.04 -1.76 -14.15
N THR A 30 -9.78 -2.69 -13.56
CA THR A 30 -10.26 -2.59 -12.18
C THR A 30 -9.12 -2.57 -11.16
N ALA A 31 -8.14 -3.46 -11.28
CA ALA A 31 -6.99 -3.51 -10.38
C ALA A 31 -6.13 -2.23 -10.51
N LYS A 32 -5.97 -1.74 -11.75
CA LYS A 32 -5.26 -0.50 -12.02
C LYS A 32 -5.96 0.72 -11.40
N ALA A 33 -7.28 0.82 -11.58
CA ALA A 33 -8.07 1.92 -11.01
C ALA A 33 -8.07 1.89 -9.48
N ALA A 34 -8.28 0.72 -8.87
CA ALA A 34 -8.26 0.56 -7.42
C ALA A 34 -6.91 0.96 -6.81
N LEU A 35 -5.80 0.50 -7.40
CA LEU A 35 -4.48 0.86 -6.94
C LEU A 35 -4.21 2.37 -7.10
N ALA A 36 -4.61 2.96 -8.23
CA ALA A 36 -4.43 4.40 -8.47
C ALA A 36 -5.20 5.25 -7.45
N GLU A 37 -6.44 4.87 -7.14
CA GLU A 37 -7.25 5.57 -6.13
C GLU A 37 -6.62 5.46 -4.73
N TRP A 38 -6.18 4.27 -4.33
CA TRP A 38 -5.51 4.07 -3.05
C TRP A 38 -4.20 4.88 -2.95
N LEU A 39 -3.42 4.97 -4.02
CA LEU A 39 -2.17 5.73 -4.04
C LEU A 39 -2.39 7.25 -3.90
N ILE A 40 -3.48 7.78 -4.45
CA ILE A 40 -3.88 9.18 -4.23
C ILE A 40 -4.17 9.41 -2.75
N GLN A 41 -4.97 8.53 -2.15
CA GLN A 41 -5.30 8.62 -0.72
C GLN A 41 -4.06 8.44 0.17
N ALA A 42 -3.12 7.57 -0.21
CA ALA A 42 -1.84 7.39 0.47
C ALA A 42 -1.00 8.68 0.42
N GLY A 43 -0.98 9.39 -0.72
CA GLY A 43 -0.36 10.71 -0.84
C GLY A 43 -0.97 11.74 0.12
N ASP A 44 -2.30 11.83 0.16
CA ASP A 44 -3.04 12.72 1.07
C ASP A 44 -2.80 12.39 2.55
N ALA A 45 -2.52 11.12 2.85
CA ALA A 45 -2.17 10.63 4.18
C ALA A 45 -0.72 10.91 4.60
N GLY A 46 0.10 11.46 3.70
CA GLY A 46 1.53 11.72 3.93
C GLY A 46 2.43 10.51 3.67
N TRP A 47 1.94 9.44 3.04
CA TRP A 47 2.74 8.31 2.56
C TRP A 47 3.30 8.61 1.16
N THR A 48 4.03 9.71 1.05
CA THR A 48 4.51 10.26 -0.24
C THR A 48 5.35 9.29 -1.03
N ASP A 49 6.29 8.59 -0.40
CA ASP A 49 7.17 7.64 -1.07
C ASP A 49 6.39 6.49 -1.72
N MET A 50 5.29 6.07 -1.08
CA MET A 50 4.38 5.04 -1.60
C MET A 50 3.63 5.54 -2.82
N ALA A 51 3.09 6.76 -2.72
CA ALA A 51 2.32 7.40 -3.78
C ALA A 51 3.19 7.66 -5.02
N GLU A 52 4.43 8.14 -4.83
CA GLU A 52 5.40 8.35 -5.91
C GLU A 52 5.76 7.05 -6.60
N LEU A 53 6.11 6.02 -5.83
CA LEU A 53 6.52 4.73 -6.37
C LEU A 53 5.37 4.01 -7.10
N GLY A 54 4.15 4.10 -6.57
CA GLY A 54 2.98 3.56 -7.25
C GLY A 54 2.61 4.34 -8.52
N ARG A 55 2.83 5.66 -8.54
CA ARG A 55 2.65 6.47 -9.75
C ARG A 55 3.67 6.10 -10.83
N GLU A 56 4.94 5.91 -10.46
CA GLU A 56 5.96 5.39 -11.37
C GLU A 56 5.54 4.04 -11.96
N LEU A 57 5.00 3.12 -11.14
CA LEU A 57 4.49 1.83 -11.60
C LEU A 57 3.33 1.96 -12.61
N LEU A 58 2.42 2.91 -12.39
CA LEU A 58 1.26 3.16 -13.24
C LEU A 58 1.64 3.78 -14.59
N ASP A 59 2.63 4.66 -14.57
CA ASP A 59 3.14 5.41 -15.74
C ASP A 59 4.23 4.64 -16.50
N GLU A 60 4.77 3.56 -15.91
CA GLU A 60 5.84 2.76 -16.50
C GLU A 60 5.42 2.19 -17.85
N LYS A 61 6.29 2.41 -18.85
CA LYS A 61 6.16 1.84 -20.18
C LYS A 61 6.23 0.31 -20.08
N PRO A 62 5.88 -0.45 -21.12
CA PRO A 62 5.97 -1.90 -21.08
C PRO A 62 7.43 -2.40 -21.10
N ASP A 63 8.22 -2.06 -20.07
CA ASP A 63 9.47 -2.70 -19.67
C ASP A 63 9.16 -3.68 -18.53
N PRO A 64 9.18 -5.00 -18.81
CA PRO A 64 8.83 -6.00 -17.81
C PRO A 64 9.73 -6.00 -16.58
N ALA A 65 11.03 -5.78 -16.76
CA ALA A 65 11.99 -5.85 -15.67
C ALA A 65 11.79 -4.68 -14.71
N ARG A 66 11.62 -3.48 -15.27
CA ARG A 66 11.37 -2.27 -14.48
C ARG A 66 10.01 -2.29 -13.80
N LYS A 67 8.97 -2.77 -14.48
CA LYS A 67 7.62 -2.86 -13.91
C LYS A 67 7.55 -3.86 -12.75
N ALA A 68 8.23 -5.00 -12.88
CA ALA A 68 8.35 -5.97 -11.80
C ALA A 68 9.16 -5.42 -10.62
N ASP A 69 10.26 -4.69 -10.87
CA ASP A 69 11.04 -4.03 -9.82
C ASP A 69 10.22 -3.00 -9.05
N LEU A 70 9.50 -2.12 -9.75
CA LEU A 70 8.62 -1.12 -9.14
C LEU A 70 7.54 -1.77 -8.28
N LEU A 71 6.90 -2.85 -8.77
CA LEU A 71 5.91 -3.57 -8.00
C LEU A 71 6.53 -4.23 -6.76
N LEU A 72 7.71 -4.84 -6.88
CA LEU A 72 8.41 -5.43 -5.74
C LEU A 72 8.75 -4.38 -4.68
N ARG A 73 9.24 -3.22 -5.10
CA ARG A 73 9.52 -2.08 -4.21
C ARG A 73 8.25 -1.58 -3.52
N LEU A 74 7.12 -1.57 -4.23
CA LEU A 74 5.82 -1.18 -3.66
C LEU A 74 5.40 -2.16 -2.57
N CYS A 75 5.49 -3.47 -2.84
CA CYS A 75 5.17 -4.49 -1.86
C CYS A 75 6.07 -4.40 -0.62
N ILE A 76 7.37 -4.18 -0.79
CA ILE A 76 8.31 -4.03 0.33
C ILE A 76 8.00 -2.78 1.16
N GLY A 77 7.77 -1.64 0.50
CA GLY A 77 7.40 -0.39 1.18
C GLY A 77 6.08 -0.51 1.94
N PHE A 78 5.09 -1.18 1.33
CA PHE A 78 3.81 -1.45 1.95
C PHE A 78 3.91 -2.36 3.18
N GLU A 79 4.67 -3.46 3.11
CA GLU A 79 4.88 -4.35 4.27
C GLU A 79 5.64 -3.64 5.40
N ALA A 80 6.59 -2.76 5.08
CA ALA A 80 7.26 -1.93 6.07
C ALA A 80 6.29 -0.97 6.79
N LEU A 81 5.40 -0.32 6.03
CA LEU A 81 4.33 0.53 6.55
C LEU A 81 3.42 -0.27 7.49
N ARG A 82 2.90 -1.40 7.03
CA ARG A 82 2.03 -2.30 7.80
C ARG A 82 2.67 -2.71 9.13
N ALA A 83 3.93 -3.16 9.09
CA ALA A 83 4.67 -3.55 10.30
C ALA A 83 4.91 -2.38 11.27
N GLN A 84 5.12 -1.16 10.78
CA GLN A 84 5.24 0.02 11.62
C GLN A 84 3.94 0.28 12.40
N TYR A 85 2.79 0.26 11.73
CA TYR A 85 1.50 0.55 12.36
C TYR A 85 1.01 -0.58 13.26
N GLU A 86 1.27 -1.84 12.92
CA GLU A 86 0.98 -2.98 13.80
C GLU A 86 1.72 -2.83 15.14
N ARG A 87 3.02 -2.48 15.11
CA ARG A 87 3.80 -2.21 16.33
C ARG A 87 3.24 -1.06 17.15
N MET A 88 2.80 0.03 16.51
CA MET A 88 2.18 1.17 17.21
C MET A 88 0.84 0.82 17.85
N SER A 89 0.02 0.00 17.18
CA SER A 89 -1.26 -0.49 17.70
C SER A 89 -1.08 -1.35 18.95
N VAL A 90 -0.06 -2.22 18.96
CA VAL A 90 0.29 -3.05 20.11
C VAL A 90 0.74 -2.20 21.30
N ILE A 91 1.64 -1.23 21.10
CA ILE A 91 2.09 -0.32 22.17
C ILE A 91 0.91 0.48 22.77
N GLY A 92 -0.04 0.91 21.92
CA GLY A 92 -1.24 1.62 22.36
C GLY A 92 -2.23 0.77 23.16
N LYS A 93 -2.18 -0.56 23.05
CA LYS A 93 -2.94 -1.49 23.90
C LYS A 93 -2.30 -1.64 25.29
N TYR A 94 -0.97 -1.80 25.35
CA TYR A 94 -0.25 -1.92 26.64
C TYR A 94 -0.33 -0.64 27.49
N ARG A 95 -0.30 0.55 26.89
CA ARG A 95 -0.45 1.80 27.64
C ARG A 95 -1.85 2.01 28.25
N ARG A 96 -2.90 1.44 27.64
CA ARG A 96 -4.27 1.51 28.17
C ARG A 96 -4.52 0.48 29.27
N GLY A 97 -4.03 -0.75 29.10
CA GLY A 97 -4.13 -1.79 30.13
C GLY A 97 -3.26 -1.59 31.37
N ALA A 98 -2.34 -0.62 31.36
CA ALA A 98 -1.55 -0.22 32.53
C ALA A 98 -2.13 0.99 33.28
N ALA A 99 -3.23 1.57 32.79
CA ALA A 99 -3.92 2.72 33.39
C ALA A 99 -5.30 2.35 33.99
N GLU A 100 -5.66 1.06 33.94
CA GLU A 100 -6.81 0.44 34.62
C GLU A 100 -6.32 -0.39 35.81
#